data_AF-A0A959FTU9-F1
#
_entry.id   AF-A0A959FTU9-F1
#
_cell.length_a   1.000
_cell.length_b   1.000
_cell.length_c   1.000
_cell.angle_alpha   90.00
_cell.angle_beta   90.00
_cell.angle_gamma   90.00
#
_symmetry.space_group_name_H-M   'P 1'
#
loop_
_entity.id
_entity.type
_entity.pdbx_description
1 polymer ?
#
loop_
_entity_poly.entity_id
_entity_poly.type
_entity_poly.pdbx_seq_one_letter_code
_entity_poly.pdbx_strand_id
1 'polypeptide(L)'
;MEQVNETKKARQRLSSGVVISIAAIIVSVCALFISIFEVRIMREQQHAMAWPYIEWLPGYAEERLTLTVENKGIGPAVIKKIKMEVEG
;
A
#
# COMPACT_ATOMS: atom_id res chain seq x y z
N MET A 1 70.63 10.11 10.39
CA MET A 1 69.71 9.15 11.04
C MET A 1 68.29 9.48 10.60
N GLU A 2 67.96 9.21 9.33
CA GLU A 2 66.91 9.95 8.58
C GLU A 2 65.95 9.02 7.82
N GLN A 3 65.58 7.86 8.37
CA GLN A 3 64.87 6.83 7.58
C GLN A 3 63.76 6.08 8.33
N VAL A 4 63.12 6.66 9.35
CA VAL A 4 62.07 5.94 10.11
C VAL A 4 60.67 6.58 10.04
N ASN A 5 60.49 7.76 9.44
CA ASN A 5 59.22 8.49 9.57
C ASN A 5 58.27 8.48 8.35
N GLU A 6 58.60 7.76 7.28
CA GLU A 6 57.80 7.77 6.03
C GLU A 6 56.69 6.70 5.99
N THR A 7 56.65 5.72 6.90
CA THR A 7 55.75 4.56 6.78
C THR A 7 54.42 4.67 7.54
N LYS A 8 54.15 5.76 8.28
CA LYS A 8 52.96 5.87 9.16
C LYS A 8 51.84 6.80 8.69
N LYS A 9 51.87 7.34 7.46
CA LYS A 9 50.89 8.34 6.99
C LYS A 9 49.94 7.88 5.87
N ALA A 10 49.70 6.58 5.75
CA ALA A 10 48.81 6.01 4.72
C ALA A 10 47.46 5.49 5.27
N ARG A 11 47.13 5.70 6.56
CA ARG A 11 45.94 5.11 7.20
C ARG A 11 44.78 6.08 7.47
N GLN A 12 44.90 7.36 7.13
CA GLN A 12 43.91 8.39 7.46
C GLN A 12 43.43 9.17 6.25
N ARG A 13 42.85 8.46 5.28
CA ARG A 13 41.91 9.06 4.32
C ARG A 13 40.71 8.14 4.17
N LEU A 14 39.92 8.02 5.23
CA LEU A 14 38.50 7.76 5.06
C LEU A 14 37.95 8.96 4.29
N SER A 15 38.02 8.88 2.96
CA SER A 15 37.42 9.83 2.05
C SER A 15 35.95 9.94 2.44
N SER A 16 35.46 11.15 2.66
CA SER A 16 34.04 11.41 2.97
C SER A 16 33.10 10.68 1.99
N GLY A 17 33.56 10.45 0.75
CA GLY A 17 32.87 9.65 -0.25
C GLY A 17 32.57 8.21 0.19
N VAL A 18 33.50 7.50 0.86
CA VAL A 18 33.29 6.12 1.32
C VAL A 18 32.21 6.06 2.41
N VAL A 19 32.20 7.04 3.32
CA VAL A 19 31.18 7.15 4.37
C VAL A 19 29.81 7.41 3.75
N ILE A 20 29.73 8.30 2.76
CA ILE A 20 28.51 8.59 2.01
C ILE A 20 28.01 7.37 1.25
N SER A 21 28.90 6.62 0.58
CA SER A 21 28.53 5.40 -0.14
C SER A 21 27.99 4.31 0.79
N ILE A 22 28.63 4.10 1.95
CA ILE A 22 28.15 3.15 2.95
C ILE A 22 26.77 3.58 3.47
N ALA A 23 26.57 4.87 3.75
CA ALA A 23 25.28 5.40 4.16
C ALA A 23 24.19 5.20 3.09
N ALA A 24 24.50 5.47 1.82
CA ALA A 24 23.56 5.26 0.71
C ALA A 24 23.17 3.79 0.54
N ILE A 25 24.13 2.86 0.73
CA ILE A 25 23.85 1.42 0.70
C ILE A 25 22.91 1.04 1.85
N ILE A 26 23.18 1.51 3.07
CA ILE A 26 22.31 1.24 4.23
C ILE A 26 20.90 1.78 3.97
N VAL A 27 20.77 3.02 3.49
CA VAL A 27 19.48 3.61 3.14
C VAL A 27 18.77 2.80 2.06
N SER A 28 19.48 2.36 1.02
CA SER A 28 18.90 1.54 -0.06
C SER A 28 18.39 0.19 0.45
N VAL A 29 19.13 -0.43 1.35
CA VAL A 29 18.72 -1.69 2.00
C VAL A 29 17.48 -1.47 2.86
N CYS A 30 17.45 -0.42 3.69
CA CYS A 30 16.27 -0.05 4.48
C CYS A 30 15.04 0.24 3.60
N ALA A 31 15.23 0.99 2.52
CA ALA A 31 14.16 1.31 1.56
C ALA A 31 13.60 0.05 0.90
N LEU A 32 14.45 -0.92 0.55
CA LEU A 32 14.02 -2.21 0.02
C LEU A 32 13.15 -2.98 1.04
N PHE A 33 13.58 -3.01 2.31
CA PHE A 33 12.77 -3.63 3.36
C PHE A 33 11.40 -2.94 3.50
N ILE A 34 11.39 -1.60 3.60
CA ILE A 34 10.15 -0.82 3.69
C ILE A 34 9.22 -1.13 2.51
N SER A 35 9.73 -1.15 1.29
CA SER A 35 8.94 -1.46 0.09
C SER A 35 8.29 -2.86 0.17
N ILE A 36 9.01 -3.87 0.67
CA ILE A 36 8.44 -5.20 0.89
C ILE A 36 7.30 -5.15 1.94
N PHE A 37 7.48 -4.40 3.02
CA PHE A 37 6.42 -4.21 4.03
C PHE A 37 5.21 -3.48 3.44
N GLU A 38 5.41 -2.40 2.71
CA GLU A 38 4.34 -1.64 2.04
C GLU A 38 3.54 -2.54 1.11
N VAL A 39 4.19 -3.34 0.26
CA VAL A 39 3.51 -4.27 -0.65
C VAL A 39 2.66 -5.29 0.10
N ARG A 40 3.13 -5.79 1.25
CA ARG A 40 2.34 -6.71 2.08
C ARG A 40 1.08 -6.04 2.64
N ILE A 41 1.22 -4.84 3.18
CA ILE A 41 0.09 -4.05 3.70
C ILE A 41 -0.89 -3.71 2.57
N MET A 42 -0.39 -3.33 1.40
CA MET A 42 -1.23 -3.00 0.25
C MET A 42 -2.04 -4.19 -0.24
N ARG A 43 -1.47 -5.40 -0.24
CA ARG A 43 -2.21 -6.64 -0.58
C ARG A 43 -3.33 -6.89 0.43
N GLU A 44 -3.07 -6.69 1.71
CA GLU A 44 -4.07 -6.85 2.76
C GLU A 44 -5.21 -5.83 2.62
N GLN A 45 -4.89 -4.58 2.31
CA GLN A 45 -5.89 -3.56 2.00
C GLN A 45 -6.66 -3.86 0.72
N GLN A 46 -6.03 -4.39 -0.33
CA GLN A 46 -6.72 -4.81 -1.56
C GLN A 46 -7.75 -5.91 -1.30
N HIS A 47 -7.44 -6.87 -0.42
CA HIS A 47 -8.39 -7.89 0.00
C HIS A 47 -9.53 -7.32 0.86
N ALA A 48 -9.23 -6.37 1.75
CA ALA A 48 -10.26 -5.70 2.56
C ALA A 48 -11.20 -4.81 1.72
N MET A 49 -10.66 -4.15 0.68
CA MET A 49 -11.43 -3.32 -0.25
C MET A 49 -12.37 -4.13 -1.15
N ALA A 50 -12.16 -5.45 -1.29
CA ALA A 50 -13.02 -6.33 -2.08
C ALA A 50 -14.36 -6.66 -1.39
N TRP A 51 -14.65 -6.10 -0.22
CA TRP A 51 -15.93 -6.32 0.44
C TRP A 51 -17.07 -5.66 -0.35
N PRO A 52 -18.14 -6.40 -0.66
CA PRO A 52 -19.28 -5.85 -1.37
C PRO A 52 -20.01 -4.85 -0.47
N TYR A 53 -20.28 -3.66 -1.00
CA TYR A 53 -21.04 -2.61 -0.30
C TYR A 53 -22.30 -2.32 -1.11
N ILE A 54 -23.44 -2.77 -0.59
CA ILE A 54 -24.74 -2.60 -1.25
C ILE A 54 -25.44 -1.37 -0.72
N GLU A 55 -25.81 -0.47 -1.64
CA GLU A 55 -26.59 0.71 -1.36
C GLU A 55 -28.00 0.57 -1.94
N TRP A 56 -29.00 0.99 -1.16
CA TRP A 56 -30.42 0.96 -1.54
C TRP A 56 -30.90 2.36 -1.85
N LEU A 57 -31.29 2.62 -3.10
CA LEU A 57 -31.81 3.90 -3.54
C LEU A 57 -33.28 3.76 -3.95
N PRO A 58 -34.23 4.13 -3.07
CA PRO A 58 -35.63 4.23 -3.45
C PRO A 58 -35.84 5.48 -4.31
N GLY A 59 -36.48 5.30 -5.46
CA GLY A 59 -36.88 6.35 -6.38
C GLY A 59 -38.39 6.31 -6.61
N TYR A 60 -39.00 7.49 -6.73
CA TYR A 60 -40.41 7.62 -7.06
C TYR A 60 -40.55 8.55 -8.26
N ALA A 61 -41.07 8.02 -9.37
CA ALA A 61 -41.28 8.79 -10.61
C ALA A 61 -42.53 8.28 -11.33
N GLU A 62 -43.38 9.19 -11.80
CA GLU A 62 -44.57 8.89 -12.61
C GLU A 62 -45.40 7.70 -12.07
N GLU A 63 -45.75 7.75 -10.78
CA GLU A 63 -46.54 6.72 -10.06
C GLU A 63 -45.87 5.33 -9.95
N ARG A 64 -44.57 5.24 -10.26
CA ARG A 64 -43.77 4.02 -10.11
C ARG A 64 -42.81 4.15 -8.95
N LEU A 65 -42.86 3.17 -8.05
CA LEU A 65 -41.82 2.93 -7.06
C LEU A 65 -40.69 2.12 -7.69
N THR A 66 -39.49 2.68 -7.74
CA THR A 66 -38.28 2.01 -8.22
C THR A 66 -37.34 1.79 -7.04
N LEU A 67 -36.85 0.58 -6.87
CA LEU A 67 -35.82 0.27 -5.87
C LEU A 67 -34.55 -0.13 -6.59
N THR A 68 -33.55 0.76 -6.59
CA THR A 68 -32.26 0.50 -7.21
C THR A 68 -31.30 -0.04 -6.16
N VAL A 69 -30.63 -1.15 -6.48
CA VAL A 69 -29.61 -1.79 -5.65
C VAL A 69 -28.29 -1.71 -6.40
N GLU A 70 -27.32 -0.99 -5.85
CA GLU A 70 -26.02 -0.79 -6.48
C GLU A 70 -24.90 -1.31 -5.58
N ASN A 71 -23.90 -1.96 -6.18
CA ASN A 71 -22.68 -2.32 -5.49
C ASN A 71 -21.64 -1.20 -5.66
N LYS A 72 -21.37 -0.44 -4.61
CA LYS A 72 -20.31 0.57 -4.58
C LYS A 72 -18.96 0.02 -4.10
N GLY A 73 -18.88 -1.28 -3.80
CA GLY A 73 -17.64 -1.95 -3.40
C GLY A 73 -16.74 -2.30 -4.60
N ILE A 74 -15.44 -2.50 -4.35
CA ILE A 74 -14.45 -2.85 -5.39
C ILE A 74 -14.52 -4.34 -5.76
N GLY A 75 -15.13 -5.18 -4.90
CA GLY A 75 -15.37 -6.60 -5.18
C GLY A 75 -16.79 -6.90 -5.68
N PRO A 76 -17.00 -8.04 -6.37
CA PRO A 76 -18.30 -8.40 -6.93
C PRO A 76 -19.33 -8.70 -5.82
N ALA A 77 -20.41 -7.94 -5.77
CA ALA A 77 -21.56 -8.28 -4.95
C ALA A 77 -22.43 -9.33 -5.65
N VAL A 78 -22.39 -10.56 -5.13
CA VAL A 78 -23.21 -11.66 -5.65
C VAL A 78 -24.55 -11.67 -4.92
N ILE A 79 -25.59 -11.13 -5.56
CA ILE A 79 -26.96 -11.17 -5.05
C ILE A 79 -27.52 -12.58 -5.29
N LYS A 80 -27.68 -13.37 -4.22
CA LYS A 80 -28.16 -14.77 -4.30
C LYS A 80 -29.69 -14.90 -4.27
N LYS A 81 -30.37 -13.99 -3.59
CA LYS A 81 -31.83 -14.02 -3.42
C LYS A 81 -32.36 -12.62 -3.14
N ILE A 82 -33.47 -12.27 -3.78
CA ILE A 82 -34.26 -11.08 -3.48
C ILE A 82 -35.60 -11.57 -2.92
N LYS A 83 -36.00 -11.07 -1.75
CA LYS A 83 -37.33 -11.33 -1.15
C LYS A 83 -38.02 -9.99 -0.99
N MET A 84 -39.20 -9.85 -1.58
CA MET A 84 -40.04 -8.67 -1.46
C MET A 84 -41.37 -9.11 -0.87
N GLU A 85 -41.73 -8.55 0.28
CA GLU A 85 -43.01 -8.76 0.94
C GLU A 85 -43.75 -7.43 0.95
N VAL A 86 -45.01 -7.45 0.50
CA VAL A 86 -45.92 -6.30 0.54
C VAL A 86 -47.07 -6.71 1.44
N GLU A 87 -47.13 -6.10 2.62
CA GLU A 87 -48.33 -6.14 3.45
C GLU A 87 -49.24 -5.01 2.98
N GLY A 88 -50.44 -5.36 2.53
CA GLY A 88 -51.47 -4.45 2.02
C GLY A 88 -52.51 -4.09 3.06
#